data_AF-A0A0A9EIH3-F1
#
_entry.id   AF-A0A0A9EIH3-F1
#
_cell.length_a   1.000
_cell.length_b   1.000
_cell.length_c   1.000
_cell.angle_alpha   90.00
_cell.angle_beta   90.00
_cell.angle_gamma   90.00
#
_symmetry.space_group_name_H-M   'P 1'
#
loop_
_entity.id
_entity.type
_entity.pdbx_description
1 polymer ?
#
loop_
_entity_poly.entity_id
_entity_poly.type
_entity_poly.pdbx_seq_one_letter_code
_entity_poly.pdbx_strand_id
1 'polypeptide(L)' 'MMPFGAGRRICPGMALALLHLEYFVANLVREFEWREVDGEEVDLTEKLEFTVVMKRPLKARAVPLRSPPPVVAAA' A
#
# COMPACT_ATOMS: atom_id res chain seq x y z
N MET A 1 -3.16 1.92 -19.60
CA MET A 1 -1.81 2.10 -19.01
C MET A 1 -1.08 0.75 -19.04
N MET A 2 0.22 0.74 -19.33
CA MET A 2 1.08 -0.45 -19.27
C MET A 2 2.19 -0.21 -18.22
N PRO A 3 1.89 -0.35 -16.91
CA PRO A 3 2.81 0.05 -15.83
C PRO A 3 4.13 -0.74 -15.83
N PHE A 4 4.13 -1.93 -16.43
CA PHE A 4 5.31 -2.79 -16.57
C PHE A 4 5.88 -2.80 -18.00
N GLY A 5 5.37 -1.96 -18.90
CA GLY A 5 5.72 -2.00 -20.33
C GLY A 5 5.16 -3.23 -21.05
N ALA A 6 5.69 -3.50 -22.25
CA ALA A 6 5.28 -4.63 -23.09
C ALA A 6 6.41 -5.08 -24.05
N GLY A 7 6.28 -6.30 -24.60
CA GLY A 7 7.19 -6.84 -25.61
C GLY A 7 8.55 -7.28 -25.05
N ARG A 8 9.60 -7.23 -25.88
CA ARG A 8 10.94 -7.78 -25.55
C ARG A 8 11.66 -7.07 -24.39
N ARG A 9 11.21 -5.88 -24.00
CA ARG A 9 11.76 -5.09 -22.88
C ARG A 9 10.72 -4.84 -21.78
N ILE A 10 9.75 -5.75 -21.64
CA ILE A 10 8.82 -5.74 -20.52
C ILE A 10 9.59 -5.85 -19.19
N CYS A 11 9.08 -5.24 -18.13
CA CYS A 11 9.66 -5.33 -16.79
C CYS A 11 9.79 -6.82 -16.39
N PRO A 12 11.02 -7.32 -16.17
CA PRO A 12 11.22 -8.72 -15.80
C PRO A 12 10.63 -9.06 -14.42
N GLY A 13 10.36 -8.04 -13.60
CA GLY A 13 9.76 -8.18 -12.27
C GLY A 13 8.22 -8.22 -12.25
N MET A 14 7.53 -8.16 -13.40
CA MET A 14 6.06 -8.04 -13.44
C MET A 14 5.34 -9.12 -12.62
N ALA A 15 5.68 -10.40 -12.83
CA ALA A 15 5.00 -11.50 -12.14
C ALA A 15 5.24 -11.45 -10.62
N LEU A 16 6.47 -11.14 -10.20
CA LEU A 16 6.83 -11.03 -8.79
C LEU A 16 6.12 -9.85 -8.12
N ALA A 17 6.07 -8.70 -8.81
CA ALA A 17 5.41 -7.50 -8.33
C ALA A 17 3.91 -7.73 -8.14
N LEU A 18 3.23 -8.36 -9.10
CA LEU A 18 1.81 -8.69 -8.98
C LEU A 18 1.54 -9.62 -7.80
N LEU A 19 2.30 -10.71 -7.67
CA LEU A 19 2.19 -11.63 -6.53
C LEU A 19 2.32 -10.90 -5.18
N HIS A 20 3.33 -10.02 -5.06
CA HIS A 20 3.55 -9.27 -3.83
C HIS A 20 2.45 -8.25 -3.56
N LEU A 21 2.04 -7.48 -4.57
CA LEU A 21 1.02 -6.45 -4.43
C LEU A 21 -0.33 -7.05 -4.06
N GLU A 22 -0.74 -8.14 -4.72
CA GLU A 22 -1.98 -8.84 -4.42
C GLU A 22 -2.00 -9.35 -2.98
N TYR A 23 -0.94 -10.06 -2.56
CA TYR A 23 -0.84 -10.58 -1.20
C TYR A 23 -0.80 -9.44 -0.16
N PHE A 24 -0.01 -8.40 -0.41
CA PHE A 24 0.16 -7.28 0.51
C PHE A 24 -1.14 -6.50 0.68
N VAL A 25 -1.77 -6.08 -0.42
CA VAL A 25 -3.04 -5.33 -0.38
C VAL A 25 -4.15 -6.17 0.24
N ALA A 26 -4.24 -7.47 -0.09
CA ALA A 26 -5.24 -8.36 0.51
C ALA A 26 -5.13 -8.43 2.04
N ASN A 27 -3.91 -8.48 2.59
CA ASN A 27 -3.73 -8.46 4.04
C ASN A 27 -4.06 -7.08 4.63
N LEU A 28 -3.64 -5.98 4.00
CA LEU A 28 -3.94 -4.63 4.50
C LEU A 28 -5.44 -4.35 4.61
N VAL A 29 -6.23 -4.77 3.61
CA VAL A 29 -7.69 -4.56 3.63
C VAL A 29 -8.43 -5.57 4.51
N ARG A 30 -7.87 -6.76 4.72
CA ARG A 30 -8.46 -7.79 5.58
C ARG A 30 -8.27 -7.48 7.07
N GLU A 31 -7.12 -6.90 7.43
CA GLU A 31 -6.74 -6.71 8.83
C GLU A 31 -7.05 -5.31 9.37
N PHE A 32 -7.17 -4.28 8.54
CA PHE A 32 -7.28 -2.89 9.00
C PHE A 32 -8.43 -2.10 8.36
N GLU A 33 -9.07 -1.28 9.18
CA GLU A 33 -9.87 -0.14 8.76
C GLU A 33 -8.92 1.06 8.63
N TRP A 34 -8.92 1.71 7.47
CA TRP A 34 -8.04 2.83 7.20
C TRP A 34 -8.80 4.13 7.40
N ARG A 35 -8.24 5.01 8.25
CA ARG A 35 -8.80 6.33 8.53
C ARG A 35 -7.77 7.40 8.25
N GLU A 36 -8.26 8.60 7.93
CA GLU A 36 -7.43 9.79 7.85
C GLU A 36 -6.84 10.13 9.23
N VAL A 37 -5.74 10.89 9.22
CA VAL A 37 -5.22 11.50 10.44
C VAL A 37 -6.03 12.78 10.68
N ASP A 38 -6.47 13.00 11.92
CA ASP A 38 -7.33 14.13 12.24
C ASP A 38 -6.72 15.47 11.77
N GLY A 39 -7.45 16.20 10.92
CA GLY A 39 -7.01 17.47 10.35
C GLY A 39 -6.05 17.36 9.14
N GLU A 40 -5.76 16.15 8.66
CA GLU A 40 -4.98 15.92 7.43
C GLU A 40 -5.84 15.27 6.35
N GLU A 41 -6.26 16.05 5.34
CA GLU A 41 -6.94 15.53 4.15
C GLU A 41 -5.98 14.69 3.28
N VAL A 42 -6.52 13.66 2.63
CA VAL A 42 -5.75 12.83 1.69
C VAL A 42 -5.45 13.60 0.41
N ASP A 43 -4.16 13.95 0.21
CA ASP A 43 -3.64 14.59 -1.00
C ASP A 43 -2.92 13.56 -1.89
N LEU A 44 -3.54 13.18 -3.01
CA LEU A 44 -2.96 12.27 -4.00
C LEU A 44 -2.23 13.00 -5.13
N THR A 45 -1.99 14.31 -5.02
CA THR A 45 -1.22 15.03 -6.04
C THR A 45 0.21 14.51 -6.10
N GLU A 46 0.75 14.48 -7.32
CA GLU A 46 2.02 13.83 -7.61
C GLU A 46 3.12 14.86 -7.93
N LYS A 47 4.37 14.46 -7.74
CA LYS A 47 5.54 15.13 -8.29
C LYS A 47 6.45 14.10 -8.95
N LEU A 48 7.16 14.55 -9.98
CA LEU A 48 8.17 13.74 -10.64
C LEU A 48 9.52 13.90 -9.92
N GLU A 49 10.09 12.79 -9.49
CA GLU A 49 11.48 12.68 -9.07
C GLU A 49 12.18 11.64 -9.97
N PHE A 50 12.95 10.72 -9.39
CA PHE A 50 13.41 9.54 -10.12
C PHE A 50 12.24 8.63 -10.52
N THR A 51 11.19 8.58 -9.69
CA THR A 51 9.88 7.97 -9.97
C THR A 51 8.76 9.00 -9.75
N VAL A 52 7.52 8.64 -10.06
CA VAL A 52 6.35 9.41 -9.63
C VAL A 52 6.11 9.13 -8.15
N VAL A 53 6.07 10.19 -7.34
CA VAL A 53 5.83 10.10 -5.89
C VAL A 53 4.75 11.09 -5.48
N MET A 54 4.10 10.85 -4.33
CA MET A 54 3.15 11.81 -3.78
C MET A 54 3.86 13.10 -3.39
N LYS A 55 3.25 14.24 -3.73
CA LYS A 55 3.75 15.58 -3.41
C LYS A 55 3.86 15.79 -1.91
N ARG A 56 2.88 15.25 -1.17
CA ARG A 56 2.86 15.17 0.29
C ARG A 56 2.81 13.68 0.69
N PRO A 57 3.71 13.18 1.55
CA PRO A 57 3.66 11.79 1.98
C PRO A 57 2.31 11.44 2.62
N LEU A 58 1.70 10.33 2.18
CA LEU A 58 0.45 9.84 2.76
C LEU A 58 0.67 9.42 4.21
N LYS A 59 -0.17 9.92 5.11
CA LYS A 59 -0.32 9.40 6.47
C LYS A 59 -1.71 8.83 6.63
N ALA A 60 -1.80 7.70 7.31
CA ALA A 60 -3.07 7.05 7.59
C ALA A 60 -3.02 6.40 8.97
N ARG A 61 -4.18 6.36 9.63
CA ARG A 61 -4.39 5.61 10.86
C ARG A 61 -4.97 4.24 10.50
N ALA A 62 -4.16 3.20 10.71
CA ALA A 62 -4.61 1.81 10.55
C ALA A 62 -5.22 1.30 11.87
N VAL A 63 -6.53 1.03 11.86
CA VAL A 63 -7.27 0.50 13.01
C VAL A 63 -7.50 -1.00 12.79
N PRO A 64 -7.03 -1.90 13.66
CA PRO A 64 -7.27 -3.34 13.48
C PRO A 64 -8.77 -3.68 13.45
N LEU A 65 -9.22 -4.40 12.42
CA LEU A 65 -10.61 -4.87 12.27
C LEU A 65 -10.89 -6.12 13.10
N ARG A 66 -9.87 -6.94 13.30
CA ARG A 66 -9.96 -8.16 14.11
C ARG A 66 -9.32 -7.87 15.46
N SER A 67 -9.97 -8.29 16.54
CA SER A 67 -9.28 -8.39 17.82
C SER A 67 -8.02 -9.25 17.61
N PRO A 68 -6.85 -8.85 18.13
CA PRO A 68 -5.70 -9.73 18.07
C PRO A 68 -6.14 -11.09 18.65
N PRO A 69 -5.72 -12.22 18.03
CA PRO A 69 -5.89 -13.50 18.72
C PRO A 69 -5.31 -13.35 20.13
N PRO A 70 -5.89 -13.96 21.17
CA PRO A 70 -5.49 -13.79 22.57
C PRO A 70 -4.11 -14.41 22.88
N VAL A 71 -3.08 -14.00 22.14
CA VAL A 71 -1.69 -14.46 22.22
C VAL A 71 -0.76 -13.31 21.82
N VAL A 72 -0.79 -12.21 22.58
CA VAL A 72 0.40 -11.51 23.13
C VAL A 72 -0.04 -10.79 24.42
N ALA A 73 -0.65 -11.54 25.35
CA ALA A 73 -0.68 -11.19 26.77
C ALA A 73 0.10 -12.30 27.49
N ALA A 74 1.39 -12.39 27.19
CA ALA A 74 2.30 -13.31 27.84
C ALA A 74 3.68 -12.64 27.93
N ALA A 75 4.16 -12.53 29.17
CA ALA A 75 5.35 -11.86 29.69
C ALA A 75 5.23 -10.34 29.89
#